data_AF-A0A850STJ2-F1
#
_entry.id   AF-A0A850STJ2-F1
#
_cell.length_a   1.000
_cell.length_b   1.000
_cell.length_c   1.000
_cell.angle_alpha   90.00
_cell.angle_beta   90.00
_cell.angle_gamma   90.00
#
_symmetry.space_group_name_H-M   'P 1'
#
loop_
_entity.id
_entity.type
_entity.pdbx_description
1 polymer ?
#
loop_
_entity_poly.entity_id
_entity_poly.type
_entity_poly.pdbx_seq_one_letter_code
_entity_poly.pdbx_strand_id
1 'polypeptide(L)'
;SEAGRVLAAALPSRIARAKSSEPGAYLLAGGRAAALDAVDPLAGAAWLAVADVTGARTKARIVAAARLSEEDALALGRVETADIARYDVATKSIKARRVRRIGAIVLSETPLPRPTADAARAALLAAAQEEGLAVLPAVAAVRETQARLAMARREFGEAWPAFDDAELLSRAGEWLAPLLGDPPSLDRPQAEDIRRAILALLDWPRARELEDIAPVAFEAPSGRRLAIDYLAPAGPTVEARAQEFYGLGRHPAIARGRVPLVISLLSPAHRQIALTKDLPGFWAGGYRDMAKDMRGRYPKHDWPDDPATAKAHEGRTKARL
;
A
#
# COMPACT_ATOMS: atom_id res chain seq x y z
N SER A 1 -35.67 -32.51 -15.30
CA SER A 1 -36.75 -32.55 -16.31
C SER A 1 -36.17 -32.14 -17.66
N GLU A 2 -36.79 -32.49 -18.78
CA GLU A 2 -36.30 -32.08 -20.11
C GLU A 2 -36.26 -30.55 -20.26
N ALA A 3 -37.34 -29.87 -19.85
CA ALA A 3 -37.40 -28.40 -19.80
C ALA A 3 -36.28 -27.79 -18.95
N GLY A 4 -35.98 -28.39 -17.79
CA GLY A 4 -34.87 -27.95 -16.93
C GLY A 4 -33.50 -28.06 -17.61
N ARG A 5 -33.24 -29.16 -18.32
CA ARG A 5 -31.97 -29.34 -19.06
C ARG A 5 -31.79 -28.32 -20.17
N VAL A 6 -32.83 -28.09 -20.98
CA VAL A 6 -32.79 -27.10 -22.07
C VAL A 6 -32.53 -25.70 -21.52
N LEU A 7 -33.24 -25.31 -20.46
CA LEU A 7 -33.04 -24.01 -19.81
C LEU A 7 -31.63 -23.86 -19.22
N ALA A 8 -31.12 -24.88 -18.53
CA ALA A 8 -29.79 -24.85 -17.93
C ALA A 8 -28.67 -24.77 -18.99
N ALA A 9 -28.84 -25.45 -20.14
CA ALA A 9 -27.90 -25.38 -21.25
C ALA A 9 -27.87 -24.00 -21.91
N ALA A 10 -29.04 -23.37 -22.08
CA ALA A 10 -29.15 -22.04 -22.68
C ALA A 10 -28.74 -20.92 -21.72
N LEU A 11 -29.02 -21.07 -20.42
CA LEU A 11 -28.81 -20.07 -19.38
C LEU A 11 -28.07 -20.64 -18.16
N PRO A 12 -26.78 -21.04 -18.28
CA PRO A 12 -26.03 -21.65 -17.16
C PRO A 12 -25.96 -20.78 -15.91
N SER A 13 -25.92 -19.45 -16.06
CA SER A 13 -25.93 -18.50 -14.94
C SER A 13 -27.26 -18.46 -14.17
N ARG A 14 -28.33 -19.08 -14.70
CA ARG A 14 -29.65 -19.18 -14.08
C ARG A 14 -29.96 -20.58 -13.51
N ILE A 15 -28.97 -21.46 -13.48
CA ILE A 15 -29.04 -22.64 -12.60
C ILE A 15 -29.07 -22.14 -11.16
N ALA A 16 -29.98 -22.67 -10.34
CA ALA A 16 -30.19 -22.24 -8.98
C ALA A 16 -30.17 -23.43 -8.02
N ARG A 17 -29.55 -23.24 -6.86
CA ARG A 17 -29.52 -24.23 -5.76
C ARG A 17 -30.30 -23.69 -4.57
N ALA A 18 -31.10 -24.55 -3.95
CA ALA A 18 -31.81 -24.21 -2.72
C ALA A 18 -30.82 -23.83 -1.61
N LYS A 19 -31.14 -22.79 -0.85
CA LYS A 19 -30.42 -22.42 0.37
C LYS A 19 -30.92 -23.30 1.51
N SER A 20 -30.01 -23.84 2.32
CA SER A 20 -30.34 -24.76 3.40
C SER A 20 -31.16 -24.14 4.54
N SER A 21 -31.23 -22.81 4.64
CA SER A 21 -31.89 -22.11 5.73
C SER A 21 -33.41 -22.00 5.58
N GLU A 22 -33.94 -21.92 4.36
CA GLU A 22 -35.36 -21.59 4.12
C GLU A 22 -35.90 -22.26 2.84
N PRO A 23 -37.03 -22.99 2.93
CA PRO A 23 -37.72 -23.52 1.75
C PRO A 23 -38.11 -22.41 0.77
N GLY A 24 -37.96 -22.66 -0.54
CA GLY A 24 -38.26 -21.68 -1.57
C GLY A 24 -37.18 -20.61 -1.78
N ALA A 25 -36.14 -20.53 -0.95
CA ALA A 25 -35.02 -19.61 -1.17
C ALA A 25 -33.92 -20.25 -2.02
N TYR A 26 -33.51 -19.58 -3.10
CA TYR A 26 -32.50 -20.07 -4.04
C TYR A 26 -31.36 -19.07 -4.25
N LEU A 27 -30.17 -19.59 -4.52
CA LEU A 27 -29.05 -18.84 -5.07
C LEU A 27 -28.82 -19.28 -6.51
N LEU A 28 -28.89 -18.32 -7.45
CA LEU A 28 -28.54 -18.55 -8.84
C LEU A 28 -27.01 -18.54 -9.01
N ALA A 29 -26.51 -19.30 -9.98
CA ALA A 29 -25.10 -19.35 -10.36
C ALA A 29 -24.54 -17.95 -10.70
N GLY A 30 -25.37 -17.05 -11.23
CA GLY A 30 -25.03 -15.64 -11.46
C GLY A 30 -24.92 -14.78 -10.20
N GLY A 31 -25.06 -15.36 -8.99
CA GLY A 31 -24.92 -14.65 -7.71
C GLY A 31 -26.17 -13.94 -7.20
N ARG A 32 -27.26 -13.93 -7.99
CA ARG A 32 -28.54 -13.37 -7.57
C ARG A 32 -29.27 -14.36 -6.66
N ALA A 33 -29.67 -13.92 -5.48
CA ALA A 33 -30.63 -14.66 -4.66
C ALA A 33 -32.05 -14.40 -5.17
N ALA A 34 -32.90 -15.42 -5.21
CA ALA A 34 -34.31 -15.31 -5.59
C ALA A 34 -35.16 -16.33 -4.83
N ALA A 35 -36.46 -16.05 -4.70
CA ALA A 35 -37.38 -16.90 -3.95
C ALA A 35 -38.58 -17.37 -4.79
N LEU A 36 -39.05 -18.56 -4.49
CA LEU A 36 -40.39 -19.07 -4.83
C LEU A 36 -41.33 -18.88 -3.63
N ASP A 37 -42.63 -18.96 -3.90
CA ASP A 37 -43.61 -19.08 -2.82
C ASP A 37 -43.41 -20.42 -2.09
N ALA A 38 -43.58 -20.45 -0.78
CA ALA A 38 -43.36 -21.66 0.01
C ALA A 38 -44.35 -22.79 -0.34
N VAL A 39 -45.53 -22.43 -0.88
CA VAL A 39 -46.54 -23.40 -1.34
C VAL A 39 -46.29 -23.90 -2.77
N ASP A 40 -45.31 -23.33 -3.49
CA ASP A 40 -45.00 -23.76 -4.85
C ASP A 40 -44.45 -25.19 -4.86
N PRO A 41 -44.92 -26.10 -5.74
CA PRO A 41 -44.40 -27.47 -5.83
C PRO A 41 -42.90 -27.57 -6.10
N LEU A 42 -42.30 -26.52 -6.67
CA LEU A 42 -40.86 -26.42 -6.90
C LEU A 42 -40.09 -25.87 -5.70
N ALA A 43 -40.74 -25.33 -4.66
CA ALA A 43 -40.07 -24.75 -3.49
C ALA A 43 -39.17 -25.75 -2.75
N GLY A 44 -39.51 -27.05 -2.79
CA GLY A 44 -38.73 -28.13 -2.20
C GLY A 44 -37.68 -28.78 -3.12
N ALA A 45 -37.50 -28.29 -4.34
CA ALA A 45 -36.48 -28.83 -5.25
C ALA A 45 -35.06 -28.39 -4.83
N ALA A 46 -34.09 -29.30 -4.80
CA ALA A 46 -32.71 -28.91 -4.51
C ALA A 46 -32.10 -28.02 -5.61
N TRP A 47 -32.48 -28.27 -6.87
CA TRP A 47 -31.95 -27.61 -8.05
C TRP A 47 -33.05 -27.20 -9.02
N LEU A 48 -32.93 -25.99 -9.55
CA LEU A 48 -33.83 -25.41 -10.55
C LEU A 48 -33.03 -24.83 -11.72
N ALA A 49 -33.61 -24.88 -12.91
CA ALA A 49 -33.23 -24.01 -14.02
C ALA A 49 -34.26 -22.89 -14.12
N VAL A 50 -33.83 -21.65 -13.93
CA VAL A 50 -34.73 -20.50 -13.83
C VAL A 50 -34.87 -19.80 -15.19
N ALA A 51 -36.09 -19.76 -15.70
CA ALA A 51 -36.42 -19.09 -16.96
C ALA A 51 -36.63 -17.59 -16.76
N ASP A 52 -37.27 -17.17 -15.66
CA ASP A 52 -37.54 -15.76 -15.40
C ASP A 52 -37.54 -15.38 -13.90
N VAL A 53 -37.04 -14.18 -13.61
CA VAL A 53 -36.92 -13.60 -12.27
C VAL A 53 -37.29 -12.12 -12.30
N THR A 54 -38.25 -11.73 -11.46
CA THR A 54 -38.73 -10.35 -11.34
C THR A 54 -38.31 -9.73 -10.00
N GLY A 55 -38.51 -8.41 -9.85
CA GLY A 55 -38.20 -7.67 -8.63
C GLY A 55 -36.75 -7.20 -8.52
N ALA A 56 -36.46 -6.39 -7.49
CA ALA A 56 -35.12 -5.89 -7.21
C ALA A 56 -34.21 -7.00 -6.63
N ARG A 57 -32.89 -6.77 -6.62
CA ARG A 57 -31.88 -7.77 -6.19
C ARG A 57 -32.10 -8.31 -4.76
N THR A 58 -32.70 -7.52 -3.87
CA THR A 58 -33.01 -7.89 -2.47
C THR A 58 -34.39 -8.54 -2.27
N LYS A 59 -35.28 -8.48 -3.26
CA LYS A 59 -36.65 -9.03 -3.22
C LYS A 59 -37.01 -9.73 -4.55
N ALA A 60 -36.08 -10.53 -5.06
CA ALA A 60 -36.25 -11.17 -6.35
C ALA A 60 -37.17 -12.39 -6.24
N ARG A 61 -38.18 -12.48 -7.12
CA ARG A 61 -39.12 -13.61 -7.16
C ARG A 61 -38.93 -14.40 -8.46
N ILE A 62 -38.85 -15.72 -8.34
CA ILE A 62 -38.84 -16.63 -9.48
C ILE A 62 -40.26 -16.72 -10.03
N VAL A 63 -40.44 -16.42 -11.31
CA VAL A 63 -41.75 -16.46 -11.99
C VAL A 63 -41.91 -17.75 -12.77
N ALA A 64 -40.83 -18.22 -13.39
CA ALA A 64 -40.82 -19.46 -14.15
C ALA A 64 -39.51 -20.21 -13.92
N ALA A 65 -39.63 -21.48 -13.55
CA ALA A 65 -38.50 -22.39 -13.39
C ALA A 65 -38.93 -23.83 -13.68
N ALA A 66 -37.94 -24.69 -13.93
CA ALA A 66 -38.14 -26.13 -14.08
C ALA A 66 -37.18 -26.89 -13.16
N ARG A 67 -37.65 -28.02 -12.62
CA ARG A 67 -36.80 -28.90 -11.79
C ARG A 67 -35.63 -29.44 -12.60
N LEU A 68 -34.43 -29.30 -12.03
CA LEU A 68 -33.18 -29.81 -12.58
C LEU A 68 -32.65 -30.90 -11.65
N SER A 69 -32.04 -31.97 -12.18
CA SER A 69 -31.34 -32.93 -11.34
C SER A 69 -29.98 -32.35 -10.93
N GLU A 70 -29.39 -32.86 -9.85
CA GLU A 70 -28.04 -32.47 -9.48
C GLU A 70 -27.02 -32.85 -10.56
N GLU A 71 -27.17 -34.04 -11.17
CA GLU A 71 -26.32 -34.50 -12.27
C GLU A 71 -26.35 -33.50 -13.45
N ASP A 72 -27.54 -33.08 -13.89
CA ASP A 72 -27.68 -32.11 -14.98
C ASP A 72 -27.13 -30.73 -14.57
N ALA A 73 -27.34 -30.31 -13.32
CA ALA A 73 -26.81 -29.05 -12.80
C ALA A 73 -25.28 -29.03 -12.81
N LEU A 74 -24.64 -30.12 -12.38
CA LEU A 74 -23.19 -30.27 -12.38
C LEU A 74 -22.62 -30.36 -13.80
N ALA A 75 -23.29 -31.07 -14.71
CA ALA A 75 -22.86 -31.22 -16.09
C ALA A 75 -22.98 -29.90 -16.89
N LEU A 76 -24.08 -29.17 -16.72
CA LEU A 76 -24.39 -27.96 -17.49
C LEU A 76 -23.90 -26.66 -16.82
N GLY A 77 -23.68 -26.70 -15.50
CA GLY A 77 -23.31 -25.53 -14.70
C GLY A 77 -21.84 -25.12 -14.76
N ARG A 78 -20.99 -25.81 -15.52
CA ARG A 78 -19.55 -25.52 -15.63
C ARG A 78 -18.90 -25.48 -14.25
N VAL A 79 -18.84 -26.64 -13.60
CA VAL A 79 -18.24 -26.74 -12.26
C VAL A 79 -16.77 -26.35 -12.31
N GLU A 80 -16.41 -25.36 -11.51
CA GLU A 80 -15.04 -24.89 -11.35
C GLU A 80 -14.51 -25.25 -9.97
N THR A 81 -13.21 -25.49 -9.90
CA THR A 81 -12.48 -25.62 -8.64
C THR A 81 -11.48 -24.48 -8.56
N ALA A 82 -11.56 -23.69 -7.50
CA ALA A 82 -10.66 -22.56 -7.27
C ALA A 82 -10.13 -22.60 -5.84
N ASP A 83 -8.84 -22.29 -5.68
CA ASP A 83 -8.24 -22.08 -4.38
C ASP A 83 -8.44 -20.61 -4.00
N ILE A 84 -9.11 -20.39 -2.87
CA ILE A 84 -9.41 -19.06 -2.34
C ILE A 84 -8.70 -18.93 -1.01
N ALA A 85 -8.03 -17.80 -0.82
CA ALA A 85 -7.35 -17.50 0.43
C ALA A 85 -7.81 -16.17 1.00
N ARG A 86 -7.69 -16.04 2.32
CA ARG A 86 -7.90 -14.80 3.07
C ARG A 86 -6.71 -14.58 3.99
N TYR A 87 -6.20 -13.36 4.01
CA TYR A 87 -5.18 -12.95 4.97
C TYR A 87 -5.84 -12.49 6.27
N ASP A 88 -5.32 -12.96 7.39
CA ASP A 88 -5.71 -12.57 8.73
C ASP A 88 -4.60 -11.67 9.28
N VAL A 89 -4.90 -10.38 9.40
CA VAL A 89 -3.93 -9.34 9.77
C VAL A 89 -3.48 -9.50 11.22
N ALA A 90 -4.40 -9.89 12.11
CA ALA A 90 -4.13 -10.05 13.53
C ALA A 90 -3.14 -11.19 13.79
N THR A 91 -3.30 -12.31 13.07
CA THR A 91 -2.39 -13.47 13.20
C THR A 91 -1.28 -13.51 12.17
N LYS A 92 -1.23 -12.53 11.25
CA LYS A 92 -0.35 -12.47 10.08
C LYS A 92 -0.31 -13.78 9.29
N SER A 93 -1.45 -14.44 9.14
CA SER A 93 -1.54 -15.78 8.54
C SER A 93 -2.49 -15.80 7.34
N ILE A 94 -2.24 -16.71 6.39
CA ILE A 94 -3.13 -16.94 5.25
C ILE A 94 -3.94 -18.20 5.51
N LYS A 95 -5.26 -18.05 5.56
CA LYS A 95 -6.21 -19.18 5.61
C LYS A 95 -6.71 -19.45 4.20
N ALA A 96 -6.59 -20.69 3.74
CA ALA A 96 -6.97 -21.07 2.39
C ALA A 96 -7.99 -22.21 2.40
N ARG A 97 -8.85 -22.21 1.39
CA ARG A 97 -9.81 -23.27 1.13
C ARG A 97 -9.92 -23.52 -0.37
N ARG A 98 -10.06 -24.79 -0.74
CA ARG A 98 -10.43 -25.19 -2.09
C ARG A 98 -11.95 -25.18 -2.19
N VAL A 99 -12.48 -24.38 -3.11
CA VAL A 99 -13.91 -24.22 -3.33
C VAL A 99 -14.27 -24.83 -4.67
N ARG A 100 -15.19 -25.79 -4.66
CA ARG A 100 -15.83 -26.31 -5.86
C ARG A 100 -17.17 -25.60 -6.01
N ARG A 101 -17.43 -24.98 -7.16
CA ARG A 101 -18.59 -24.08 -7.34
C ARG A 101 -19.16 -24.09 -8.76
N ILE A 102 -20.39 -23.62 -8.90
CA ILE A 102 -21.07 -23.26 -10.15
C ILE A 102 -21.36 -21.76 -10.06
N GLY A 103 -20.51 -20.93 -10.67
CA GLY A 103 -20.55 -19.49 -10.47
C GLY A 103 -20.49 -19.13 -8.98
N ALA A 104 -21.55 -18.51 -8.45
CA ALA A 104 -21.68 -18.16 -7.03
C ALA A 104 -22.14 -19.31 -6.13
N ILE A 105 -22.64 -20.42 -6.68
CA ILE A 105 -23.13 -21.56 -5.91
C ILE A 105 -21.94 -22.40 -5.45
N VAL A 106 -21.66 -22.38 -4.15
CA VAL A 106 -20.66 -23.26 -3.53
C VAL A 106 -21.24 -24.67 -3.42
N LEU A 107 -20.53 -25.65 -4.00
CA LEU A 107 -20.86 -27.07 -3.95
C LEU A 107 -20.23 -27.74 -2.73
N SER A 108 -18.93 -27.49 -2.54
CA SER A 108 -18.14 -27.99 -1.43
C SER A 108 -16.96 -27.07 -1.17
N GLU A 109 -16.53 -27.00 0.09
CA GLU A 109 -15.32 -26.30 0.51
C GLU A 109 -14.46 -27.23 1.36
N THR A 110 -13.16 -27.23 1.12
CA THR A 110 -12.22 -28.03 1.90
C THR A 110 -11.06 -27.16 2.35
N PRO A 111 -10.69 -27.14 3.65
CA PRO A 111 -9.52 -26.42 4.11
C PRO A 111 -8.27 -26.83 3.31
N LEU A 112 -7.48 -25.85 2.90
CA LEU A 112 -6.25 -26.06 2.16
C LEU A 112 -5.08 -25.66 3.06
N PRO A 113 -4.24 -26.62 3.53
CA PRO A 113 -3.17 -26.32 4.47
C PRO A 113 -2.12 -25.33 3.94
N ARG A 114 -1.94 -25.29 2.61
CA ARG A 114 -1.06 -24.34 1.94
C ARG A 114 -1.79 -23.72 0.75
N PRO A 115 -1.98 -22.39 0.71
CA PRO A 115 -2.52 -21.72 -0.48
C PRO A 115 -1.58 -21.89 -1.68
N THR A 116 -2.14 -21.85 -2.88
CA THR A 116 -1.36 -21.59 -4.09
C THR A 116 -0.77 -20.17 -4.02
N ALA A 117 0.33 -19.93 -4.75
CA ALA A 117 0.95 -18.61 -4.80
C ALA A 117 -0.05 -17.54 -5.31
N ASP A 118 -0.87 -17.85 -6.31
CA ASP A 118 -1.85 -16.90 -6.84
C ASP A 118 -2.96 -16.58 -5.82
N ALA A 119 -3.49 -17.59 -5.14
CA ALA A 119 -4.51 -17.39 -4.11
C ALA A 119 -3.94 -16.57 -2.93
N ALA A 120 -2.73 -16.88 -2.49
CA ALA A 120 -2.03 -16.13 -1.45
C ALA A 120 -1.82 -14.67 -1.86
N ARG A 121 -1.31 -14.43 -3.09
CA ARG A 121 -1.08 -13.07 -3.61
C ARG A 121 -2.38 -12.27 -3.67
N ALA A 122 -3.45 -12.86 -4.20
CA ALA A 122 -4.76 -12.23 -4.26
C ALA A 122 -5.29 -11.88 -2.85
N ALA A 123 -5.10 -12.78 -1.88
CA ALA A 123 -5.50 -12.54 -0.49
C ALA A 123 -4.73 -11.38 0.17
N LEU A 124 -3.43 -11.27 -0.09
CA LEU A 124 -2.60 -10.17 0.43
C LEU A 124 -2.98 -8.82 -0.21
N LEU A 125 -3.23 -8.80 -1.51
CA LEU A 125 -3.69 -7.59 -2.21
C LEU A 125 -5.08 -7.17 -1.71
N ALA A 126 -6.00 -8.12 -1.51
CA ALA A 126 -7.32 -7.84 -0.95
C ALA A 126 -7.23 -7.28 0.48
N ALA A 127 -6.33 -7.80 1.32
CA ALA A 127 -6.10 -7.25 2.65
C ALA A 127 -5.54 -5.81 2.59
N ALA A 128 -4.63 -5.51 1.65
CA ALA A 128 -4.18 -4.14 1.45
C ALA A 128 -5.33 -3.20 1.03
N GLN A 129 -6.29 -3.66 0.22
CA GLN A 129 -7.49 -2.86 -0.12
C GLN A 129 -8.39 -2.61 1.10
N GLU A 130 -8.58 -3.63 1.94
CA GLU A 130 -9.51 -3.57 3.07
C GLU A 130 -8.94 -2.75 4.24
N GLU A 131 -7.67 -2.96 4.57
CA GLU A 131 -7.00 -2.37 5.74
C GLU A 131 -6.18 -1.11 5.40
N GLY A 132 -5.95 -0.86 4.12
CA GLY A 132 -5.08 0.21 3.64
C GLY A 132 -3.60 -0.15 3.61
N LEU A 133 -2.78 0.81 3.15
CA LEU A 133 -1.33 0.61 2.97
C LEU A 133 -0.56 0.42 4.29
N ALA A 134 -1.17 0.72 5.43
CA ALA A 134 -0.59 0.52 6.77
C ALA A 134 -0.37 -0.96 7.11
N VAL A 135 -0.98 -1.89 6.36
CA VAL A 135 -0.69 -3.33 6.49
C VAL A 135 0.75 -3.68 6.08
N LEU A 136 1.42 -2.81 5.31
CA LEU A 136 2.81 -3.00 4.90
C LEU A 136 3.75 -2.61 6.04
N PRO A 137 4.65 -3.50 6.49
CA PRO A 137 5.66 -3.15 7.50
C PRO A 137 6.55 -1.97 7.07
N ALA A 138 6.84 -1.86 5.78
CA ALA A 138 7.63 -0.78 5.20
C ALA A 138 6.78 0.40 4.67
N VAL A 139 5.58 0.64 5.24
CA VAL A 139 4.69 1.76 4.84
C VAL A 139 5.37 3.14 4.93
N ALA A 140 6.40 3.30 5.77
CA ALA A 140 7.16 4.54 5.84
C ALA A 140 7.75 4.96 4.48
N ALA A 141 8.18 3.99 3.65
CA ALA A 141 8.70 4.25 2.31
C ALA A 141 7.60 4.71 1.34
N VAL A 142 6.37 4.23 1.51
CA VAL A 142 5.19 4.72 0.77
C VAL A 142 4.96 6.19 1.12
N ARG A 143 4.89 6.50 2.43
CA ARG A 143 4.64 7.86 2.93
C ARG A 143 5.73 8.85 2.52
N GLU A 144 7.00 8.43 2.59
CA GLU A 144 8.14 9.19 2.09
C GLU A 144 7.99 9.50 0.60
N THR A 145 7.65 8.50 -0.22
CA THR A 145 7.48 8.67 -1.67
C THR A 145 6.30 9.59 -2.01
N GLN A 146 5.17 9.43 -1.32
CA GLN A 146 4.01 10.32 -1.45
C GLN A 146 4.36 11.76 -1.07
N ALA A 147 5.12 11.98 0.01
CA ALA A 147 5.53 13.31 0.44
C ALA A 147 6.47 13.98 -0.58
N ARG A 148 7.37 13.21 -1.20
CA ARG A 148 8.24 13.68 -2.30
C ARG A 148 7.41 14.10 -3.52
N LEU A 149 6.43 13.30 -3.92
CA LEU A 149 5.51 13.61 -5.03
C LEU A 149 4.63 14.82 -4.72
N ALA A 150 4.08 14.91 -3.50
CA ALA A 150 3.28 16.05 -3.07
C ALA A 150 4.10 17.36 -3.06
N MET A 151 5.38 17.29 -2.66
CA MET A 151 6.30 18.42 -2.78
C MET A 151 6.50 18.79 -4.26
N ALA A 152 6.82 17.82 -5.12
CA ALA A 152 7.00 18.08 -6.54
C ALA A 152 5.75 18.72 -7.17
N ARG A 153 4.55 18.23 -6.85
CA ARG A 153 3.28 18.81 -7.30
C ARG A 153 3.08 20.24 -6.81
N ARG A 154 3.40 20.53 -5.54
CA ARG A 154 3.27 21.89 -4.99
C ARG A 154 4.23 22.88 -5.66
N GLU A 155 5.47 22.48 -5.91
CA GLU A 155 6.51 23.39 -6.42
C GLU A 155 6.54 23.49 -7.96
N PHE A 156 6.11 22.45 -8.67
CA PHE A 156 6.18 22.35 -10.14
C PHE A 156 4.82 22.17 -10.83
N GLY A 157 3.73 22.09 -10.07
CA GLY A 157 2.35 22.09 -10.58
C GLY A 157 1.75 20.71 -10.83
N GLU A 158 0.56 20.72 -11.41
CA GLU A 158 -0.33 19.54 -11.49
C GLU A 158 0.12 18.43 -12.44
N ALA A 159 1.19 18.65 -13.20
CA ALA A 159 1.80 17.64 -14.05
C ALA A 159 2.43 16.48 -13.24
N TRP A 160 2.63 16.67 -11.93
CA TRP A 160 3.03 15.62 -10.99
C TRP A 160 1.78 14.95 -10.39
N PRO A 161 1.68 13.61 -10.42
CA PRO A 161 0.50 12.93 -9.90
C PRO A 161 0.40 13.04 -8.38
N ALA A 162 -0.80 12.87 -7.85
CA ALA A 162 -1.05 12.91 -6.41
C ALA A 162 -0.57 11.62 -5.72
N PHE A 163 -0.86 10.45 -6.32
CA PHE A 163 -0.54 9.13 -5.77
C PHE A 163 -0.94 9.00 -4.29
N ASP A 164 -2.17 9.41 -3.98
CA ASP A 164 -2.75 9.19 -2.65
C ASP A 164 -2.99 7.69 -2.40
N ASP A 165 -3.43 7.36 -1.18
CA ASP A 165 -3.64 5.97 -0.78
C ASP A 165 -4.64 5.24 -1.68
N ALA A 166 -5.70 5.93 -2.12
CA ALA A 166 -6.72 5.34 -2.98
C ALA A 166 -6.15 5.02 -4.37
N GLU A 167 -5.36 5.93 -4.95
CA GLU A 167 -4.72 5.74 -6.25
C GLU A 167 -3.71 4.59 -6.20
N LEU A 168 -2.83 4.56 -5.19
CA LEU A 168 -1.84 3.49 -5.03
C LEU A 168 -2.50 2.13 -4.75
N LEU A 169 -3.58 2.09 -3.97
CA LEU A 169 -4.33 0.87 -3.75
C LEU A 169 -4.98 0.39 -5.04
N SER A 170 -5.63 1.27 -5.81
CA SER A 170 -6.27 0.87 -7.08
C SER A 170 -5.29 0.20 -8.06
N ARG A 171 -4.00 0.56 -7.97
CA ARG A 171 -2.89 0.02 -8.78
C ARG A 171 -2.02 -0.99 -8.04
N ALA A 172 -2.44 -1.52 -6.88
CA ALA A 172 -1.65 -2.47 -6.10
C ALA A 172 -1.29 -3.75 -6.87
N GLY A 173 -2.12 -4.13 -7.84
CA GLY A 173 -1.80 -5.22 -8.79
C GLY A 173 -0.57 -4.95 -9.65
N GLU A 174 -0.28 -3.68 -9.98
CA GLU A 174 0.84 -3.28 -10.82
C GLU A 174 2.13 -3.13 -10.01
N TRP A 175 2.10 -2.42 -8.87
CA TRP A 175 3.32 -2.09 -8.13
C TRP A 175 3.59 -3.01 -6.94
N LEU A 176 2.56 -3.41 -6.18
CA LEU A 176 2.75 -4.20 -4.95
C LEU A 176 2.82 -5.69 -5.25
N ALA A 177 1.97 -6.20 -6.14
CA ALA A 177 1.90 -7.63 -6.46
C ALA A 177 3.25 -8.24 -6.85
N PRO A 178 4.11 -7.60 -7.68
CA PRO A 178 5.43 -8.13 -8.01
C PRO A 178 6.37 -8.22 -6.79
N LEU A 179 6.24 -7.30 -5.82
CA LEU A 179 7.11 -7.24 -4.64
C LEU A 179 6.80 -8.33 -3.61
N LEU A 180 5.61 -8.92 -3.65
CA LEU A 180 5.21 -9.97 -2.71
C LEU A 180 6.04 -11.26 -2.91
N GLY A 181 6.68 -11.45 -4.07
CA GLY A 181 7.56 -12.57 -4.41
C GLY A 181 6.90 -13.95 -4.38
N ASP A 182 7.69 -15.01 -4.19
CA ASP A 182 7.26 -16.40 -4.01
C ASP A 182 8.03 -17.09 -2.85
N PRO A 183 7.40 -17.65 -1.81
CA PRO A 183 5.96 -17.60 -1.50
C PRO A 183 5.51 -16.17 -1.15
N PRO A 184 4.29 -15.72 -1.53
CA PRO A 184 3.85 -14.34 -1.30
C PRO A 184 3.85 -13.92 0.18
N SER A 185 4.36 -12.73 0.49
CA SER A 185 4.34 -12.15 1.84
C SER A 185 4.37 -10.61 1.82
N LEU A 186 3.66 -9.98 2.77
CA LEU A 186 3.70 -8.53 3.01
C LEU A 186 4.98 -8.08 3.74
N ASP A 187 5.71 -8.99 4.39
CA ASP A 187 6.97 -8.67 5.08
C ASP A 187 8.19 -8.66 4.13
N ARG A 188 8.02 -9.11 2.88
CA ARG A 188 9.10 -9.18 1.90
C ARG A 188 9.53 -7.80 1.34
N PRO A 189 8.60 -6.92 0.89
CA PRO A 189 8.97 -5.65 0.29
C PRO A 189 9.84 -4.80 1.22
N GLN A 190 11.05 -4.44 0.76
CA GLN A 190 11.90 -3.50 1.47
C GLN A 190 11.59 -2.06 1.05
N ALA A 191 12.06 -1.09 1.84
CA ALA A 191 11.83 0.33 1.57
C ALA A 191 12.24 0.73 0.15
N GLU A 192 13.40 0.27 -0.33
CA GLU A 192 13.90 0.59 -1.67
C GLU A 192 13.07 -0.07 -2.79
N ASP A 193 12.55 -1.28 -2.56
CA ASP A 193 11.68 -1.95 -3.53
C ASP A 193 10.36 -1.20 -3.69
N ILE A 194 9.79 -0.73 -2.57
CA ILE A 194 8.57 0.09 -2.57
C ILE A 194 8.79 1.39 -3.33
N ARG A 195 9.87 2.13 -3.05
CA ARG A 195 10.17 3.38 -3.77
C ARG A 195 10.23 3.12 -5.26
N ARG A 196 11.05 2.14 -5.70
CA ARG A 196 11.23 1.84 -7.12
C ARG A 196 9.92 1.41 -7.78
N ALA A 197 9.10 0.59 -7.12
CA ALA A 197 7.84 0.13 -7.66
C ALA A 197 6.82 1.27 -7.82
N ILE A 198 6.73 2.19 -6.86
CA ILE A 198 5.87 3.37 -6.98
C ILE A 198 6.39 4.31 -8.07
N LEU A 199 7.70 4.53 -8.18
CA LEU A 199 8.27 5.36 -9.24
C LEU A 199 8.08 4.76 -10.64
N ALA A 200 8.03 3.43 -10.75
CA ALA A 200 7.74 2.75 -12.00
C ALA A 200 6.30 2.97 -12.51
N LEU A 201 5.41 3.51 -11.65
CA LEU A 201 4.07 3.95 -12.07
C LEU A 201 4.07 5.29 -12.78
N LEU A 202 5.16 6.05 -12.68
CA LEU A 202 5.42 7.28 -13.44
C LEU A 202 6.00 6.93 -14.81
N ASP A 203 5.91 7.86 -15.75
CA ASP A 203 6.73 7.82 -16.96
C ASP A 203 8.22 8.02 -16.61
N TRP A 204 9.09 7.35 -17.38
CA TRP A 204 10.52 7.29 -17.11
C TRP A 204 11.20 8.66 -16.89
N PRO A 205 10.88 9.72 -17.66
CA PRO A 205 11.46 11.04 -17.41
C PRO A 205 11.08 11.61 -16.03
N ARG A 206 9.83 11.47 -15.59
CA ARG A 206 9.38 11.98 -14.28
C ARG A 206 9.99 11.21 -13.12
N ALA A 207 10.14 9.89 -13.24
CA ALA A 207 10.79 9.08 -12.21
C ALA A 207 12.21 9.59 -11.92
N ARG A 208 13.00 9.83 -12.99
CA ARG A 208 14.36 10.39 -12.87
C ARG A 208 14.35 11.84 -12.39
N GLU A 209 13.40 12.65 -12.86
CA GLU A 209 13.29 14.04 -12.40
C GLU A 209 12.98 14.12 -10.91
N LEU A 210 12.15 13.21 -10.37
CA LEU A 210 11.85 13.18 -8.93
C LEU A 210 13.09 12.92 -8.07
N GLU A 211 14.01 12.06 -8.55
CA GLU A 211 15.27 11.79 -7.85
C GLU A 211 16.17 13.03 -7.80
N ASP A 212 16.10 13.91 -8.80
CA ASP A 212 16.84 15.18 -8.86
C ASP A 212 16.19 16.27 -7.98
N ILE A 213 14.89 16.51 -8.15
CA ILE A 213 14.20 17.61 -7.46
C ILE A 213 13.87 17.29 -5.99
N ALA A 214 13.68 16.01 -5.68
CA ALA A 214 13.28 15.51 -4.37
C ALA A 214 14.12 14.29 -4.00
N PRO A 215 15.45 14.44 -3.79
CA PRO A 215 16.32 13.30 -3.48
C PRO A 215 15.97 12.69 -2.11
N VAL A 216 16.25 11.40 -1.93
CA VAL A 216 16.04 10.71 -0.63
C VAL A 216 17.08 11.12 0.43
N ALA A 217 18.18 11.71 0.01
CA ALA A 217 19.27 12.11 0.89
C ALA A 217 20.02 13.34 0.37
N PHE A 218 20.60 14.08 1.29
CA PHE A 218 21.49 15.22 1.07
C PHE A 218 22.94 14.83 1.39
N GLU A 219 23.88 15.18 0.54
CA GLU A 219 25.31 15.00 0.82
C GLU A 219 25.84 16.23 1.57
N ALA A 220 26.21 16.02 2.83
CA ALA A 220 26.78 17.07 3.66
C ALA A 220 28.25 17.33 3.27
N PRO A 221 28.79 18.53 3.53
CA PRO A 221 30.21 18.84 3.30
C PRO A 221 31.20 17.90 3.99
N SER A 222 30.76 17.20 5.05
CA SER A 222 31.55 16.15 5.70
C SER A 222 31.75 14.89 4.83
N GLY A 223 31.04 14.77 3.70
CA GLY A 223 30.93 13.57 2.88
C GLY A 223 29.85 12.59 3.35
N ARG A 224 29.17 12.87 4.48
CA ARG A 224 28.08 12.01 4.97
C ARG A 224 26.80 12.22 4.16
N ARG A 225 26.16 11.13 3.78
CA ARG A 225 24.83 11.12 3.16
C ARG A 225 23.76 11.14 4.26
N LEU A 226 23.04 12.25 4.37
CA LEU A 226 21.97 12.49 5.35
C LEU A 226 20.61 12.17 4.74
N ALA A 227 19.83 11.28 5.34
CA ALA A 227 18.45 11.07 4.91
C ALA A 227 17.63 12.36 5.08
N ILE A 228 16.78 12.66 4.09
CA ILE A 228 15.86 13.80 4.15
C ILE A 228 14.50 13.29 4.64
N ASP A 229 14.04 13.81 5.77
CA ASP A 229 12.70 13.57 6.29
C ASP A 229 11.70 14.54 5.64
N TYR A 230 10.94 14.05 4.66
CA TYR A 230 9.89 14.80 3.98
C TYR A 230 8.59 14.90 4.79
N LEU A 231 8.44 14.11 5.86
CA LEU A 231 7.26 14.07 6.73
C LEU A 231 7.38 15.04 7.92
N ALA A 232 8.57 15.60 8.14
CA ALA A 232 8.81 16.57 9.19
C ALA A 232 7.87 17.80 9.05
N PRO A 233 7.20 18.25 10.15
CA PRO A 233 6.22 19.33 10.09
C PRO A 233 6.76 20.67 9.57
N ALA A 234 8.06 20.93 9.76
CA ALA A 234 8.71 22.16 9.32
C ALA A 234 9.07 22.15 7.81
N GLY A 235 8.87 21.02 7.12
CA GLY A 235 9.32 20.78 5.74
C GLY A 235 10.48 19.78 5.68
N PRO A 236 11.01 19.50 4.47
CA PRO A 236 12.07 18.51 4.26
C PRO A 236 13.28 18.77 5.17
N THR A 237 13.53 17.87 6.12
CA THR A 237 14.49 18.07 7.21
C THR A 237 15.67 17.12 7.12
N VAL A 238 16.88 17.61 7.41
CA VAL A 238 18.08 16.78 7.61
C VAL A 238 18.60 16.96 9.03
N GLU A 239 19.04 15.86 9.64
CA GLU A 239 19.57 15.85 11.00
C GLU A 239 21.04 15.43 11.03
N ALA A 240 21.88 16.33 11.53
CA ALA A 240 23.29 16.04 11.77
C ALA A 240 23.88 17.00 12.80
N ARG A 241 25.09 16.68 13.26
CA ARG A 241 25.81 17.58 14.16
C ARG A 241 26.28 18.81 13.39
N ALA A 242 26.44 19.93 14.09
CA ALA A 242 26.88 21.19 13.48
C ALA A 242 28.17 21.06 12.65
N GLN A 243 29.11 20.21 13.11
CA GLN A 243 30.39 19.99 12.45
C GLN A 243 30.26 19.44 11.02
N GLU A 244 29.14 18.81 10.70
CA GLU A 244 28.92 18.22 9.37
C GLU A 244 28.49 19.25 8.33
N PHE A 245 28.05 20.43 8.79
CA PHE A 245 27.61 21.55 7.97
C PHE A 245 28.64 22.69 7.92
N TYR A 246 29.78 22.56 8.61
CA TYR A 246 30.84 23.57 8.53
C TYR A 246 31.30 23.78 7.09
N GLY A 247 31.74 25.00 6.78
CA GLY A 247 32.14 25.36 5.41
C GLY A 247 30.96 25.73 4.48
N LEU A 248 29.71 25.54 4.92
CA LEU A 248 28.54 26.00 4.14
C LEU A 248 28.29 27.50 4.34
N GLY A 249 28.75 28.29 3.37
CA GLY A 249 28.41 29.72 3.25
C GLY A 249 27.04 29.99 2.61
N ARG A 250 26.39 28.96 2.03
CA ARG A 250 25.05 29.05 1.44
C ARG A 250 24.16 27.96 2.03
N HIS A 251 22.93 28.31 2.35
CA HIS A 251 21.96 27.34 2.86
C HIS A 251 21.57 26.33 1.77
N PRO A 252 21.57 25.02 2.05
CA PRO A 252 21.20 24.00 1.09
C PRO A 252 19.69 24.02 0.80
N ALA A 253 19.33 23.77 -0.45
CA ALA A 253 17.94 23.73 -0.91
C ALA A 253 17.77 22.64 -1.97
N ILE A 254 16.59 22.03 -1.99
CA ILE A 254 16.16 21.06 -3.01
C ILE A 254 15.16 21.71 -3.97
N ALA A 255 14.55 20.92 -4.86
CA ALA A 255 13.59 21.41 -5.85
C ALA A 255 14.16 22.55 -6.71
N ARG A 256 15.42 22.39 -7.18
CA ARG A 256 16.16 23.41 -7.94
C ARG A 256 16.25 24.76 -7.21
N GLY A 257 16.42 24.71 -5.89
CA GLY A 257 16.60 25.88 -5.03
C GLY A 257 15.30 26.50 -4.50
N ARG A 258 14.13 25.95 -4.83
CA ARG A 258 12.82 26.47 -4.39
C ARG A 258 12.52 26.15 -2.92
N VAL A 259 13.01 25.00 -2.43
CA VAL A 259 12.66 24.50 -1.10
C VAL A 259 13.93 24.43 -0.24
N PRO A 260 14.13 25.35 0.73
CA PRO A 260 15.25 25.26 1.66
C PRO A 260 15.10 24.03 2.56
N LEU A 261 16.20 23.30 2.78
CA LEU A 261 16.20 22.17 3.70
C LEU A 261 16.18 22.67 5.13
N VAL A 262 15.29 22.12 5.95
CA VAL A 262 15.36 22.39 7.39
C VAL A 262 16.55 21.63 7.97
N ILE A 263 17.42 22.32 8.68
CA ILE A 263 18.58 21.72 9.33
C ILE A 263 18.31 21.60 10.82
N SER A 264 18.16 20.37 11.30
CA SER A 264 18.09 19.99 12.71
C SER A 264 19.53 19.73 13.19
N LEU A 265 20.10 20.70 13.90
CA LEU A 265 21.45 20.61 14.44
C LEU A 265 21.43 19.80 15.73
N LEU A 266 22.25 18.76 15.77
CA LEU A 266 22.36 17.84 16.91
C LEU A 266 23.61 18.11 17.75
N SER A 267 23.49 17.92 19.06
CA SER A 267 24.62 17.82 19.99
C SER A 267 25.39 16.49 19.79
N PRO A 268 26.60 16.33 20.38
CA PRO A 268 27.31 15.05 20.40
C PRO A 268 26.52 13.89 21.03
N ALA A 269 25.53 14.18 21.87
CA ALA A 269 24.60 13.20 22.44
C ALA A 269 23.31 13.03 21.62
N HIS A 270 23.29 13.43 20.34
CA HIS A 270 22.17 13.28 19.41
C HIS A 270 20.86 13.98 19.83
N ARG A 271 20.92 14.96 20.75
CA ARG A 271 19.78 15.83 21.07
C ARG A 271 19.78 17.05 20.15
N GLN A 272 18.61 17.42 19.62
CA GLN A 272 18.42 18.66 18.87
C GLN A 272 18.77 19.88 19.75
N ILE A 273 19.60 20.77 19.21
CA ILE A 273 20.05 22.01 19.88
C ILE A 273 19.70 23.27 19.10
N ALA A 274 19.46 23.16 17.80
CA ALA A 274 18.94 24.23 16.98
C ALA A 274 18.20 23.66 15.76
N LEU A 275 17.26 24.44 15.23
CA LEU A 275 16.54 24.15 14.01
C LEU A 275 16.58 25.41 13.13
N THR A 276 17.04 25.31 11.89
CA THR A 276 17.18 26.49 11.02
C THR A 276 16.86 26.22 9.56
N LYS A 277 16.29 27.23 8.88
CA LYS A 277 16.15 27.33 7.41
C LYS A 277 17.06 28.41 6.81
N ASP A 278 17.94 28.98 7.64
CA ASP A 278 18.95 29.96 7.27
C ASP A 278 20.22 29.64 8.06
N LEU A 279 21.05 28.79 7.44
CA LEU A 279 22.30 28.34 8.06
C LEU A 279 23.34 29.47 8.11
N PRO A 280 23.54 30.29 7.05
CA PRO A 280 24.41 31.47 7.13
C PRO A 280 24.00 32.46 8.23
N GLY A 281 22.71 32.78 8.35
CA GLY A 281 22.22 33.63 9.44
C GLY A 281 22.44 33.01 10.82
N PHE A 282 22.26 31.69 10.94
CA PHE A 282 22.57 30.97 12.18
C PHE A 282 24.07 31.05 12.54
N TRP A 283 24.97 30.89 11.57
CA TRP A 283 26.42 31.05 11.79
C TRP A 283 26.80 32.44 12.27
N ALA A 284 26.21 33.49 11.69
CA ALA A 284 26.50 34.88 12.04
C ALA A 284 25.98 35.28 13.44
N GLY A 285 24.88 34.68 13.90
CA GLY A 285 24.23 35.03 15.16
C GLY A 285 24.16 33.87 16.16
N GLY A 286 23.17 32.98 15.96
CA GLY A 286 22.77 31.96 16.94
C GLY A 286 23.84 30.93 17.30
N TYR A 287 24.83 30.72 16.44
CA TYR A 287 25.91 29.78 16.69
C TYR A 287 26.76 30.14 17.89
N ARG A 288 27.03 31.42 18.14
CA ARG A 288 27.94 31.84 19.23
C ARG A 288 27.42 31.42 20.60
N ASP A 289 26.14 31.61 20.84
CA ASP A 289 25.49 31.24 22.10
C ASP A 289 25.38 29.72 22.24
N MET A 290 25.01 29.02 21.15
CA MET A 290 25.00 27.56 21.11
C MET A 290 26.40 26.98 21.40
N ALA A 291 27.44 27.49 20.74
CA ALA A 291 28.82 27.03 20.91
C ALA A 291 29.32 27.28 22.34
N LYS A 292 28.91 28.37 22.99
CA LYS A 292 29.24 28.64 24.41
C LYS A 292 28.70 27.56 25.34
N ASP A 293 27.42 27.22 25.24
CA ASP A 293 26.82 26.13 26.04
C ASP A 293 27.46 24.77 25.68
N MET A 294 27.65 24.50 24.39
CA MET A 294 28.24 23.25 23.91
C MET A 294 29.71 23.06 24.31
N ARG A 295 30.52 24.11 24.39
CA ARG A 295 31.89 24.04 24.91
C ARG A 295 31.92 23.67 26.39
N GLY A 296 30.93 24.11 27.18
CA GLY A 296 30.79 23.74 28.58
C GLY A 296 30.46 22.26 28.76
N ARG A 297 29.48 21.75 27.99
CA ARG A 297 29.02 20.35 28.08
C ARG A 297 29.92 19.36 27.35
N TYR A 298 30.54 19.77 26.25
CA TYR A 298 31.32 18.93 25.33
C TYR A 298 32.66 19.61 24.94
N PRO A 299 33.57 19.83 25.91
CA PRO A 299 34.79 20.62 25.68
C PRO A 299 35.80 19.99 24.71
N LYS A 300 35.73 18.66 24.53
CA LYS A 300 36.62 17.90 23.63
C LYS A 300 36.20 17.98 22.15
N HIS A 301 34.99 18.46 21.85
CA HIS A 301 34.49 18.58 20.48
C HIS A 301 34.89 19.90 19.85
N ASP A 302 34.84 19.93 18.51
CA ASP A 302 35.18 21.11 17.74
C ASP A 302 34.03 22.12 17.64
N TRP A 303 34.37 23.35 18.02
CA TRP A 303 33.49 24.50 18.12
C TRP A 303 34.31 25.72 17.68
N PRO A 304 34.64 25.85 16.38
CA PRO A 304 35.42 26.98 15.84
C PRO A 304 34.69 28.30 16.09
N ASP A 305 35.41 29.43 16.08
CA ASP A 305 34.75 30.73 16.17
C ASP A 305 34.08 31.15 14.85
N ASP A 306 34.59 30.66 13.71
CA ASP A 306 33.99 30.83 12.38
C ASP A 306 33.60 29.46 11.76
N PRO A 307 32.36 29.00 11.96
CA PRO A 307 31.90 27.73 11.37
C PRO A 307 31.68 27.80 9.85
N ALA A 308 31.55 29.01 9.27
CA ALA A 308 31.27 29.17 7.84
C ALA A 308 32.49 28.86 6.97
N THR A 309 33.70 28.95 7.52
CA THR A 309 34.97 28.65 6.84
C THR A 309 35.69 27.40 7.40
N ALA A 310 35.18 26.82 8.48
CA ALA A 310 35.76 25.63 9.09
C ALA A 310 35.62 24.37 8.21
N LYS A 311 36.57 23.44 8.34
CA LYS A 311 36.52 22.15 7.63
C LYS A 311 35.48 21.23 8.25
N ALA A 312 34.51 20.78 7.45
CA ALA A 312 33.52 19.83 7.90
C ALA A 312 34.10 18.46 8.26
N HIS A 313 33.50 17.84 9.26
CA HIS A 313 33.85 16.49 9.69
C HIS A 313 32.69 15.86 10.45
N GLU A 314 32.73 14.54 10.63
CA GLU A 314 31.68 13.76 11.30
C GLU A 314 31.68 13.92 12.84
N GLY A 315 31.75 15.16 13.36
CA GLY A 315 31.66 15.45 14.79
C GLY A 315 32.77 14.85 15.67
N ARG A 316 33.95 14.58 15.09
CA ARG A 316 35.17 14.15 15.79
C ARG A 316 35.59 15.11 16.91
N THR A 317 36.33 14.60 17.88
CA THR A 317 36.98 15.42 18.91
C THR A 317 38.20 16.12 18.33
N LYS A 318 38.64 17.22 18.96
CA LYS A 318 39.79 18.02 18.52
C LYS A 318 41.08 17.20 18.34
N ALA A 319 41.27 16.16 19.13
CA ALA A 319 42.44 15.27 19.04
C ALA A 319 42.43 14.32 17.83
N ARG A 320 41.32 14.26 17.09
CA ARG A 320 41.08 13.35 15.94
C ARG A 320 40.83 14.10 14.62
N LEU A 321 41.03 15.42 14.62
CA LEU A 321 40.97 16.29 13.44
C LEU A 321 42.36 16.39 12.82
#